data_AF-A0A972QX82-F1
#
_entry.id   AF-A0A972QX82-F1
#
_cell.length_a   1.000
_cell.length_b   1.000
_cell.length_c   1.000
_cell.angle_alpha   90.00
_cell.angle_beta   90.00
_cell.angle_gamma   90.00
#
_symmetry.space_group_name_H-M   'P 1'
#
loop_
_entity.id
_entity.type
_entity.pdbx_description
1 polymer ?
#
loop_
_entity_poly.entity_id
_entity_poly.type
_entity_poly.pdbx_seq_one_letter_code
_entity_poly.pdbx_strand_id
1 'polypeptide(L)'
;MIGTSGIQNMGNDRTSNRSIQLAVGSTYDSTLGILVLDPKSRGKGYGKTLVWASCYLVSQCRSIEAFKASVKGDNAPSLQSFLTCGFRIEAENAASYNVGLALGDLLKPEFINDFKLESTI
;
A
#
# COMPACT_ATOMS: atom_id res chain seq x y z
N MET A 1 4.04 0.23 20.51
CA MET A 1 3.24 -0.08 19.31
C MET A 1 4.15 -0.08 18.09
N ILE A 2 4.19 -1.20 17.33
CA ILE A 2 5.07 -1.41 16.16
C ILE A 2 4.24 -1.13 14.91
N GLY A 3 4.63 -0.12 14.12
CA GLY A 3 4.00 0.20 12.84
C GLY A 3 4.52 -0.70 11.72
N THR A 4 3.66 -1.29 10.88
CA THR A 4 4.10 -2.13 9.73
C THR A 4 3.41 -1.88 8.39
N SER A 5 4.13 -1.42 7.35
CA SER A 5 3.61 -1.19 5.96
C SER A 5 4.67 -1.32 4.82
N GLY A 6 4.66 -2.35 3.97
CA GLY A 6 5.64 -2.71 2.89
C GLY A 6 4.92 -3.20 1.62
N ILE A 7 5.47 -3.99 0.67
CA ILE A 7 4.78 -4.53 -0.56
C ILE A 7 4.82 -6.08 -0.65
N GLN A 8 3.70 -6.73 -1.02
CA GLN A 8 3.55 -8.17 -1.26
C GLN A 8 2.94 -8.42 -2.66
N ASN A 9 3.52 -9.33 -3.43
CA ASN A 9 2.98 -9.75 -4.71
C ASN A 9 2.36 -11.13 -4.50
N MET A 10 1.03 -11.27 -4.60
CA MET A 10 0.38 -12.57 -4.53
C MET A 10 0.55 -13.31 -5.86
N GLY A 11 1.68 -13.99 -6.00
CA GLY A 11 1.84 -15.05 -6.99
C GLY A 11 1.02 -16.27 -6.59
N ASN A 12 -0.12 -16.44 -7.26
CA ASN A 12 -0.95 -17.65 -7.39
C ASN A 12 -0.48 -18.90 -6.60
N ASP A 13 -0.93 -19.06 -5.35
CA ASP A 13 -0.96 -20.37 -4.70
C ASP A 13 -2.40 -20.90 -4.75
N ARG A 14 -2.61 -21.86 -5.64
CA ARG A 14 -3.89 -22.49 -5.91
C ARG A 14 -4.18 -23.49 -4.80
N THR A 15 -5.05 -23.16 -3.84
CA THR A 15 -6.04 -24.09 -3.26
C THR A 15 -6.89 -23.41 -2.19
N SER A 16 -8.11 -22.99 -2.56
CA SER A 16 -9.35 -23.46 -1.93
C SER A 16 -10.55 -22.69 -2.49
N ASN A 17 -11.59 -23.45 -2.83
CA ASN A 17 -12.72 -23.05 -3.63
C ASN A 17 -13.71 -22.13 -2.88
N ARG A 18 -14.00 -20.93 -3.43
CA ARG A 18 -15.37 -20.41 -3.64
C ARG A 18 -15.38 -19.11 -4.45
N SER A 19 -15.54 -19.28 -5.77
CA SER A 19 -16.34 -18.49 -6.71
C SER A 19 -16.37 -16.95 -6.60
N ILE A 20 -15.60 -16.26 -7.45
CA ILE A 20 -16.13 -15.30 -8.45
C ILE A 20 -15.35 -15.51 -9.76
N GLN A 21 -16.05 -16.00 -10.78
CA GLN A 21 -15.59 -16.06 -12.16
C GLN A 21 -15.67 -14.64 -12.73
N LEU A 22 -14.53 -13.99 -12.98
CA LEU A 22 -14.42 -12.86 -13.90
C LEU A 22 -13.52 -13.30 -15.04
N ALA A 23 -14.14 -13.40 -16.22
CA ALA A 23 -13.49 -13.79 -17.45
C ALA A 23 -12.57 -12.65 -17.94
N VAL A 24 -11.35 -13.05 -18.31
CA VAL A 24 -10.38 -12.33 -19.16
C VAL A 24 -9.81 -11.02 -18.61
N GLY A 25 -8.53 -11.09 -18.22
CA GLY A 25 -7.69 -9.95 -17.86
C GLY A 25 -7.14 -10.13 -16.45
N SER A 26 -5.93 -10.67 -16.33
CA SER A 26 -5.24 -10.84 -15.05
C SER A 26 -5.13 -9.50 -14.30
N THR A 27 -6.03 -9.26 -13.35
CA THR A 27 -5.93 -8.19 -12.36
C THR A 27 -4.79 -8.54 -11.42
N TYR A 28 -3.62 -7.97 -11.67
CA TYR A 28 -2.50 -8.03 -10.73
C TYR A 28 -2.81 -7.12 -9.55
N ASP A 29 -3.49 -7.66 -8.54
CA ASP A 29 -3.66 -6.96 -7.26
C ASP A 29 -2.28 -6.84 -6.59
N SER A 30 -1.63 -5.70 -6.81
CA SER A 30 -0.36 -5.37 -6.17
C SER A 30 -0.64 -4.98 -4.72
N THR A 31 -0.30 -5.84 -3.77
CA THR A 31 -0.58 -5.60 -2.35
C THR A 31 0.57 -4.87 -1.67
N LEU A 32 0.29 -4.00 -0.71
CA LEU A 32 1.31 -3.36 0.13
C LEU A 32 1.55 -4.23 1.43
N GLY A 33 2.55 -5.15 1.44
CA GLY A 33 3.23 -5.88 2.55
C GLY A 33 3.73 -5.14 3.82
N ILE A 34 4.94 -5.42 4.38
CA ILE A 34 5.35 -5.07 5.77
C ILE A 34 6.61 -4.16 5.86
N LEU A 35 6.59 -3.07 6.66
CA LEU A 35 7.75 -2.20 7.02
C LEU A 35 7.97 -2.14 8.52
N VAL A 36 9.08 -2.66 9.03
CA VAL A 36 9.39 -2.55 10.45
C VAL A 36 10.39 -1.41 10.65
N LEU A 37 9.96 -0.34 11.34
CA LEU A 37 10.87 0.73 11.78
C LEU A 37 11.34 0.50 13.20
N ASP A 38 12.64 0.70 13.43
CA ASP A 38 13.22 0.81 14.76
C ASP A 38 12.46 1.88 15.58
N PRO A 39 12.22 1.66 16.89
CA PRO A 39 11.53 2.64 17.74
C PRO A 39 12.07 4.07 17.65
N LYS A 40 13.40 4.28 17.53
CA LYS A 40 14.03 5.61 17.44
C LYS A 40 13.77 6.31 16.10
N SER A 41 13.29 5.58 15.11
CA SER A 41 12.99 6.06 13.76
C SER A 41 11.49 6.30 13.55
N ARG A 42 10.64 5.94 14.51
CA ARG A 42 9.19 6.18 14.45
C ARG A 42 8.86 7.65 14.64
N GLY A 43 7.68 8.06 14.16
CA GLY A 43 7.21 9.46 14.25
C GLY A 43 7.87 10.43 13.26
N LYS A 44 8.87 9.99 12.48
CA LYS A 44 9.61 10.82 11.52
C LYS A 44 9.00 10.86 10.11
N GLY A 45 7.81 10.29 9.92
CA GLY A 45 7.11 10.28 8.64
C GLY A 45 7.55 9.20 7.64
N TYR A 46 8.51 8.33 7.96
CA TYR A 46 8.99 7.29 7.03
C TYR A 46 7.91 6.34 6.52
N GLY A 47 6.91 5.99 7.34
CA GLY A 47 5.79 5.14 6.92
C GLY A 47 5.02 5.74 5.74
N LYS A 48 4.54 6.99 5.88
CA LYS A 48 3.86 7.70 4.80
C LYS A 48 4.77 7.98 3.59
N THR A 49 6.06 8.25 3.81
CA THR A 49 7.03 8.40 2.71
C THR A 49 7.07 7.14 1.85
N LEU A 50 7.17 5.98 2.49
CA LEU A 50 7.30 4.71 1.79
C LEU A 50 6.01 4.30 1.11
N VAL A 51 4.85 4.43 1.77
CA VAL A 51 3.54 4.17 1.14
C VAL A 51 3.41 5.00 -0.14
N TRP A 52 3.62 6.31 -0.05
CA TRP A 52 3.51 7.19 -1.21
C TRP A 52 4.55 6.86 -2.30
N ALA A 53 5.82 6.70 -1.93
CA ALA A 53 6.89 6.43 -2.89
C ALA A 53 6.67 5.11 -3.61
N SER A 54 6.24 4.07 -2.88
CA SER A 54 5.90 2.77 -3.44
C SER A 54 4.77 2.85 -4.46
N CYS A 55 3.65 3.51 -4.12
CA CYS A 55 2.53 3.69 -5.05
C CYS A 55 2.95 4.49 -6.28
N TYR A 56 3.67 5.60 -6.07
CA TYR A 56 4.15 6.45 -7.16
C TYR A 56 5.07 5.68 -8.11
N LEU A 57 6.15 5.06 -7.60
CA LEU A 57 7.11 4.34 -8.42
C LEU A 57 6.47 3.18 -9.19
N VAL A 58 5.62 2.40 -8.54
CA VAL A 58 4.94 1.28 -9.19
C VAL A 58 4.00 1.77 -10.29
N SER A 59 3.27 2.88 -10.06
CA SER A 59 2.41 3.47 -11.10
C SER A 59 3.21 3.92 -12.34
N GLN A 60 4.39 4.51 -12.14
CA GLN A 60 5.28 4.93 -13.23
C GLN A 60 5.86 3.74 -14.01
N CYS A 61 6.17 2.64 -13.32
CA CYS A 61 6.81 1.47 -13.94
C CYS A 61 5.83 0.48 -14.59
N ARG A 62 4.59 0.41 -14.12
CA ARG A 62 3.66 -0.70 -14.44
C ARG A 62 2.25 -0.25 -14.84
N SER A 63 2.01 1.05 -15.04
CA SER A 63 0.68 1.61 -15.37
C SER A 63 -0.42 1.13 -14.42
N ILE A 64 -0.13 1.07 -13.12
CA ILE A 64 -1.09 0.68 -12.09
C ILE A 64 -1.91 1.88 -11.67
N GLU A 65 -3.24 1.77 -11.76
CA GLU A 65 -4.18 2.85 -11.46
C GLU A 65 -4.86 2.72 -10.09
N ALA A 66 -4.70 1.59 -9.41
CA ALA A 66 -5.31 1.34 -8.09
C ALA A 66 -4.44 0.47 -7.20
N PHE A 67 -4.50 0.71 -5.89
CA PHE A 67 -3.75 0.01 -4.87
C PHE A 67 -4.67 -0.50 -3.77
N LYS A 68 -4.35 -1.67 -3.22
CA LYS A 68 -5.04 -2.25 -2.06
C LYS A 68 -4.05 -2.75 -1.03
N ALA A 69 -4.41 -2.65 0.25
CA ALA A 69 -3.62 -3.19 1.34
C ALA A 69 -4.52 -3.70 2.47
N SER A 70 -4.00 -4.66 3.25
CA SER A 70 -4.63 -5.11 4.49
C SER A 70 -3.71 -4.76 5.66
N VAL A 71 -4.26 -4.09 6.66
CA VAL A 71 -3.56 -3.58 7.83
C VAL A 71 -4.11 -4.26 9.06
N LYS A 72 -3.24 -4.83 9.90
CA LYS A 72 -3.66 -5.45 11.16
C LYS A 72 -4.38 -4.43 12.07
N GLY A 73 -5.48 -4.84 12.70
CA GLY A 73 -6.38 -3.96 13.44
C GLY A 73 -5.73 -3.23 14.63
N ASP A 74 -4.70 -3.82 15.24
CA ASP A 74 -3.93 -3.22 16.34
C ASP A 74 -2.76 -2.34 15.86
N ASN A 75 -2.63 -2.14 14.55
CA ASN A 75 -1.52 -1.42 13.93
C ASN A 75 -1.91 -0.02 13.45
N ALA A 76 -2.34 0.81 14.40
CA ALA A 76 -2.74 2.19 14.13
C ALA A 76 -1.68 3.01 13.35
N PRO A 77 -0.37 2.92 13.61
CA PRO A 77 0.63 3.69 12.85
C PRO A 77 0.71 3.29 11.37
N SER A 78 0.49 2.00 11.07
CA SER A 78 0.43 1.53 9.68
C SER A 78 -0.81 2.08 8.99
N LEU A 79 -1.98 1.92 9.62
CA LEU A 79 -3.24 2.41 9.08
C LEU A 79 -3.15 3.91 8.79
N GLN A 80 -2.62 4.68 9.74
CA GLN A 80 -2.44 6.12 9.57
C GLN A 80 -1.53 6.45 8.38
N SER A 81 -0.46 5.67 8.14
CA SER A 81 0.43 5.90 7.01
C SER A 81 -0.32 5.79 5.68
N PHE A 82 -1.19 4.78 5.53
CA PHE A 82 -2.06 4.64 4.36
C PHE A 82 -3.06 5.80 4.22
N LEU A 83 -3.81 6.09 5.29
CA LEU A 83 -4.85 7.12 5.25
C LEU A 83 -4.27 8.51 4.89
N THR A 84 -3.09 8.86 5.40
CA THR A 84 -2.43 10.14 5.07
C THR A 84 -1.95 10.24 3.61
N CYS A 85 -1.86 9.12 2.90
CA CYS A 85 -1.52 9.07 1.48
C CYS A 85 -2.76 9.02 0.57
N GLY A 86 -3.97 9.17 1.12
CA GLY A 86 -5.22 9.20 0.36
C GLY A 86 -5.98 7.86 0.31
N PHE A 87 -5.46 6.80 0.94
CA PHE A 87 -6.19 5.54 1.03
C PHE A 87 -7.46 5.70 1.87
N ARG A 88 -8.48 4.91 1.53
CA ARG A 88 -9.76 4.85 2.25
C ARG A 88 -10.01 3.44 2.77
N ILE A 89 -10.68 3.32 3.90
CA ILE A 89 -11.10 2.01 4.42
C ILE A 89 -12.24 1.50 3.54
N GLU A 90 -12.03 0.35 2.91
CA GLU A 90 -13.03 -0.33 2.07
C GLU A 90 -13.78 -1.41 2.87
N ALA A 91 -13.10 -2.04 3.83
CA ALA A 91 -13.71 -3.02 4.72
C ALA A 91 -12.95 -3.09 6.06
N GLU A 92 -13.65 -3.48 7.12
CA GLU A 92 -13.09 -3.70 8.45
C GLU A 92 -13.59 -5.03 9.01
N ASN A 93 -12.73 -5.75 9.70
CA ASN A 93 -13.10 -6.88 10.55
C ASN A 93 -12.31 -6.82 11.87
N ALA A 94 -12.61 -7.71 12.81
CA ALA A 94 -11.99 -7.73 14.13
C ALA A 94 -10.45 -7.85 14.12
N ALA A 95 -9.85 -8.33 13.04
CA ALA A 95 -8.41 -8.57 12.90
C ALA A 95 -7.69 -7.58 11.98
N SER A 96 -8.38 -6.94 11.03
CA SER A 96 -7.75 -6.07 10.03
C SER A 96 -8.67 -5.03 9.40
N TYR A 97 -8.03 -3.98 8.86
CA TYR A 97 -8.60 -2.99 7.96
C TYR A 97 -8.11 -3.27 6.54
N ASN A 98 -9.03 -3.34 5.59
CA ASN A 98 -8.70 -3.33 4.17
C ASN A 98 -8.85 -1.90 3.65
N VAL A 99 -7.79 -1.41 3.02
CA VAL A 99 -7.73 -0.05 2.49
C VAL A 99 -7.46 -0.05 0.99
N GLY A 100 -8.09 0.87 0.27
CA GLY A 100 -7.95 1.05 -1.17
C GLY A 100 -7.60 2.48 -1.54
N LEU A 101 -6.94 2.65 -2.70
CA LEU A 101 -6.55 3.93 -3.27
C LEU A 101 -6.66 3.90 -4.79
N ALA A 102 -7.34 4.87 -5.39
CA ALA A 102 -7.19 5.20 -6.81
C ALA A 102 -5.98 6.14 -7.00
N LEU A 103 -5.18 5.96 -8.06
CA LEU A 103 -3.95 6.73 -8.27
C LEU A 103 -4.19 8.25 -8.30
N GLY A 104 -5.32 8.70 -8.83
CA GLY A 104 -5.70 10.13 -8.84
C GLY A 104 -5.91 10.73 -7.45
N ASP A 105 -6.15 9.90 -6.43
CA ASP A 105 -6.32 10.32 -5.03
C ASP A 105 -5.01 10.24 -4.24
N LEU A 106 -3.88 9.84 -4.87
CA LEU A 106 -2.60 9.67 -4.17
C LEU A 106 -2.06 11.02 -3.66
N LEU A 107 -2.01 11.17 -2.33
CA LEU A 107 -1.52 12.38 -1.69
C LEU A 107 -0.02 12.32 -1.44
N LYS A 108 0.73 13.26 -2.01
CA LYS A 108 2.16 13.44 -1.76
C LYS A 108 2.38 14.06 -0.37
N PRO A 109 3.21 13.46 0.50
CA PRO A 109 3.57 14.09 1.77
C PRO A 109 4.29 15.44 1.57
N GLU A 110 3.87 16.47 2.32
CA GLU A 110 4.32 17.87 2.15
C GLU A 110 5.85 18.06 2.26
N PHE A 111 6.53 17.25 3.09
CA PHE A 111 7.97 17.36 3.29
C PHE A 111 8.79 16.73 2.17
N ILE A 112 8.16 16.04 1.20
CA ILE A 112 8.84 15.51 0.02
C ILE A 112 8.88 16.63 -1.04
N ASN A 113 9.98 17.35 -1.05
CA ASN A 113 10.31 18.34 -2.06
C ASN A 113 11.04 17.69 -3.25
N ASP A 114 10.98 18.34 -4.42
CA ASP A 114 11.65 18.02 -5.68
C ASP A 114 12.54 16.78 -5.68
N PHE A 115 12.00 15.65 -6.16
CA PHE A 115 12.76 14.44 -6.43
C PHE A 115 12.70 14.15 -7.94
N LYS A 116 13.83 13.73 -8.52
CA LYS A 116 13.87 13.25 -9.90
C LYS A 116 13.97 11.74 -9.88
N LEU A 117 13.07 11.09 -10.60
CA LEU A 117 13.18 9.67 -10.89
C LEU A 117 14.01 9.51 -12.15
N GLU A 118 15.26 9.07 -12.02
CA GLU A 118 16.08 8.66 -13.16
C GLU A 118 15.83 7.18 -13.42
N SER A 119 15.07 6.86 -14.46
CA SER A 119 14.90 5.48 -14.92
C SER A 119 15.89 5.21 -16.04
N THR A 120 17.02 4.59 -15.70
CA THR A 120 17.87 3.93 -16.71
C THR A 120 17.33 2.51 -16.87
N ILE A 121 16.65 2.24 -17.99
CA ILE A 121 16.32 0.87 -18.41
C ILE A 121 17.48 0.34 -19.24
#